data_AF-A0AAE1DUP6-F1
#
_entry.id   AF-A0AAE1DUP6-F1
#
_cell.length_a   1.000
_cell.length_b   1.000
_cell.length_c   1.000
_cell.angle_alpha   90.00
_cell.angle_beta   90.00
_cell.angle_gamma   90.00
#
_symmetry.space_group_name_H-M   'P 1'
#
loop_
_entity.id
_entity.type
_entity.pdbx_description
1 polymer ?
#
loop_
_entity_poly.entity_id
_entity_poly.type
_entity_poly.pdbx_seq_one_letter_code
_entity_poly.pdbx_strand_id
1 'polypeptide(L)'
;MANCFVLIGFVALLGSVHCVSECREKKMDIYFLLDSSNSIWIVYYRQMLQFVRDVVKQLDINDDFTRVGVVTFSDDYTRPPLALNRSHSQAQLLRCISELNLPYRTGLETNTHLVLKYVRENNEFRSSATKVMVVVTDGGSRQPECTAREAKLAHDKGFYVFVIGIGHYLEESEWRAIASKPYDRYIMNVTESTPLNYFACILPRRACSQPPIFVGC
;
A
#
# COMPACT_ATOMS: atom_id res chain seq x y z
N MET A 1 52.20 -26.79 1.32
CA MET A 1 50.88 -27.35 1.69
C MET A 1 50.26 -26.35 2.66
N ALA A 2 49.42 -25.44 2.16
CA ALA A 2 47.94 -25.47 2.25
C ALA A 2 47.48 -25.34 3.72
N ASN A 3 46.61 -24.41 4.16
CA ASN A 3 45.68 -23.52 3.49
C ASN A 3 45.38 -22.32 4.39
N CYS A 4 45.23 -21.15 3.77
CA CYS A 4 44.59 -19.97 4.35
C CYS A 4 43.07 -20.20 4.29
N PHE A 5 42.42 -20.47 5.42
CA PHE A 5 40.97 -20.43 5.53
C PHE A 5 40.56 -19.00 5.88
N VAL A 6 40.15 -18.26 4.86
CA VAL A 6 39.45 -16.99 5.03
C VAL A 6 38.03 -17.31 5.51
N LEU A 7 37.70 -16.91 6.74
CA LEU A 7 36.31 -16.78 7.16
C LEU A 7 35.65 -15.72 6.26
N ILE A 8 34.86 -16.18 5.29
CA ILE A 8 33.93 -15.30 4.59
C ILE A 8 32.80 -15.01 5.58
N GLY A 9 32.90 -13.88 6.27
CA GLY A 9 31.76 -13.31 6.97
C GLY A 9 30.63 -13.09 5.97
N PHE A 10 29.46 -13.66 6.25
CA PHE A 10 28.22 -13.31 5.56
C PHE A 10 27.93 -11.83 5.85
N VAL A 11 28.39 -10.96 4.96
CA VAL A 11 27.78 -9.64 4.82
C VAL A 11 26.39 -9.91 4.28
N ALA A 12 25.36 -9.72 5.11
CA ALA A 12 24.00 -9.59 4.63
C ALA A 12 23.97 -8.38 3.69
N LEU A 13 24.16 -8.63 2.40
CA LEU A 13 23.93 -7.64 1.37
C LEU A 13 22.46 -7.24 1.48
N LEU A 14 22.20 -6.08 2.05
CA LEU A 14 20.99 -5.30 1.81
C LEU A 14 20.99 -4.95 0.32
N GLY A 15 20.75 -5.94 -0.54
CA GLY A 15 20.68 -5.78 -1.97
C GLY A 15 19.50 -4.86 -2.26
N SER A 16 19.79 -3.65 -2.73
CA SER A 16 18.79 -2.75 -3.30
C SER A 16 17.99 -3.55 -4.33
N VAL A 17 16.68 -3.71 -4.11
CA VAL A 17 15.81 -4.33 -5.11
C VAL A 17 15.88 -3.44 -6.36
N HIS A 18 16.55 -3.92 -7.41
CA HIS A 18 16.76 -3.16 -8.62
C HIS A 18 15.50 -3.25 -9.48
N CYS A 19 14.62 -2.27 -9.34
CA CYS A 19 13.42 -2.18 -10.16
C CYS A 19 13.78 -1.68 -11.56
N VAL A 20 13.36 -2.39 -12.61
CA VAL A 20 13.25 -1.78 -13.95
C VAL A 20 11.90 -1.06 -13.97
N SER A 21 11.86 0.28 -13.92
CA SER A 21 10.58 1.01 -13.94
C SER A 21 10.10 1.22 -15.38
N GLU A 22 8.93 0.65 -15.70
CA GLU A 22 8.22 0.87 -16.98
C GLU A 22 7.04 1.83 -16.81
N CYS A 23 6.71 2.22 -15.57
CA CYS A 23 5.57 3.08 -15.30
C CYS A 23 5.95 4.55 -15.44
N ARG A 24 5.90 5.07 -16.67
CA ARG A 24 6.12 6.48 -16.95
C ARG A 24 4.86 7.16 -17.45
N GLU A 25 4.74 8.44 -17.12
CA GLU A 25 3.69 9.34 -17.61
C GLU A 25 2.25 8.84 -17.41
N LYS A 26 2.05 7.90 -16.48
CA LYS A 26 0.73 7.32 -16.21
C LYS A 26 -0.03 8.20 -15.24
N LYS A 27 -1.24 8.57 -15.64
CA LYS A 27 -2.21 9.26 -14.78
C LYS A 27 -2.83 8.28 -13.78
N MET A 28 -2.33 8.26 -12.55
CA MET A 28 -2.84 7.43 -11.45
C MET A 28 -3.01 8.22 -10.17
N ASP A 29 -4.01 7.87 -9.38
CA ASP A 29 -4.18 8.33 -8.01
C ASP A 29 -4.17 7.11 -7.11
N ILE A 30 -3.13 6.98 -6.29
CA ILE A 30 -2.89 5.83 -5.42
C ILE A 30 -3.07 6.28 -3.97
N TYR A 31 -3.86 5.55 -3.19
CA TYR A 31 -4.00 5.78 -1.76
C TYR A 31 -3.54 4.55 -0.99
N PHE A 32 -2.55 4.72 -0.11
CA PHE A 32 -2.10 3.67 0.81
C PHE A 32 -2.90 3.76 2.11
N LEU A 33 -3.50 2.63 2.49
CA LEU A 33 -4.26 2.43 3.71
C LEU A 33 -3.43 1.50 4.60
N LEU A 34 -2.71 2.07 5.56
CA LEU A 34 -1.73 1.35 6.38
C LEU A 34 -2.32 1.01 7.75
N ASP A 35 -2.37 -0.28 8.07
CA ASP A 35 -2.81 -0.74 9.37
C ASP A 35 -1.78 -0.35 10.45
N SER A 36 -2.28 0.26 11.50
CA SER A 36 -1.53 0.75 12.66
C SER A 36 -2.16 0.26 13.97
N SER A 37 -2.96 -0.80 13.90
CA SER A 37 -3.49 -1.52 15.07
C SER A 37 -2.37 -2.18 15.90
N ASN A 38 -2.74 -2.66 17.08
CA ASN A 38 -1.81 -3.24 18.03
C ASN A 38 -1.26 -4.63 17.62
N SER A 39 -1.88 -5.31 16.64
CA SER A 39 -1.37 -6.58 16.07
C SER A 39 -0.11 -6.35 15.24
N ILE A 40 -0.04 -5.20 14.56
CA ILE A 40 1.11 -4.79 13.78
C ILE A 40 2.25 -4.37 14.70
N TRP A 41 3.33 -5.14 14.79
CA TRP A 41 4.51 -4.69 15.53
C TRP A 41 5.13 -3.44 14.90
N ILE A 42 5.68 -2.52 15.72
CA ILE A 42 6.30 -1.27 15.24
C ILE A 42 7.35 -1.49 14.14
N VAL A 43 8.08 -2.61 14.18
CA VAL A 43 9.06 -2.96 13.14
C VAL A 43 8.39 -3.17 11.78
N TYR A 44 7.24 -3.86 11.74
CA TYR A 44 6.47 -4.02 10.50
C TYR A 44 5.84 -2.71 10.06
N TYR A 45 5.32 -1.89 10.98
CA TYR A 45 4.81 -0.56 10.64
C TYR A 45 5.87 0.32 9.96
N ARG A 46 7.10 0.32 10.49
CA ARG A 46 8.25 0.99 9.86
C ARG A 46 8.56 0.45 8.47
N GLN A 47 8.48 -0.86 8.30
CA GLN A 47 8.63 -1.49 6.99
C GLN A 47 7.52 -1.06 6.02
N MET A 48 6.27 -0.87 6.48
CA MET A 48 5.19 -0.33 5.64
C MET A 48 5.50 1.07 5.15
N LEU A 49 5.94 1.98 6.03
CA LEU A 49 6.35 3.33 5.62
C LEU A 49 7.50 3.28 4.62
N GLN A 50 8.50 2.42 4.86
CA GLN A 50 9.63 2.24 3.96
C GLN A 50 9.19 1.68 2.60
N PHE A 51 8.28 0.71 2.59
CA PHE A 51 7.67 0.16 1.38
C PHE A 51 6.95 1.23 0.55
N VAL A 52 6.12 2.07 1.17
CA VAL A 52 5.46 3.19 0.47
C VAL A 52 6.48 4.14 -0.13
N ARG A 53 7.56 4.47 0.61
CA ARG A 53 8.66 5.30 0.10
C ARG A 53 9.34 4.67 -1.11
N ASP A 54 9.57 3.36 -1.07
CA ASP A 54 10.24 2.65 -2.17
C ASP A 54 9.35 2.53 -3.40
N VAL A 55 8.04 2.36 -3.24
CA VAL A 55 7.06 2.47 -4.34
C VAL A 55 7.05 3.87 -4.93
N VAL A 56 7.02 4.91 -4.10
CA VAL A 56 7.02 6.32 -4.54
C VAL A 56 8.25 6.65 -5.40
N LYS A 57 9.42 6.07 -5.11
CA LYS A 57 10.63 6.26 -5.93
C LYS A 57 10.54 5.65 -7.34
N GLN A 58 9.57 4.77 -7.59
CA GLN A 58 9.37 4.10 -8.88
C GLN A 58 8.33 4.77 -9.77
N LEU A 59 7.72 5.86 -9.33
CA LEU A 59 6.57 6.51 -9.96
C LEU A 59 6.91 7.94 -10.38
N ASP A 60 6.35 8.39 -11.50
CA ASP A 60 6.44 9.79 -11.91
C ASP A 60 5.47 10.65 -11.09
N ILE A 61 5.90 11.08 -9.90
CA ILE A 61 5.09 11.87 -8.97
C ILE A 61 4.99 13.33 -9.43
N ASN A 62 3.80 13.73 -9.86
CA ASN A 62 3.40 15.11 -10.11
C ASN A 62 1.88 15.21 -10.36
N ASP A 63 1.38 16.43 -10.54
CA ASP A 63 -0.06 16.67 -10.72
C ASP A 63 -0.64 16.15 -12.05
N ASP A 64 0.19 15.95 -13.07
CA ASP A 64 -0.23 15.46 -14.38
C ASP A 64 -0.24 13.93 -14.47
N PHE A 65 0.69 13.28 -13.77
CA PHE A 65 0.91 11.84 -13.79
C PHE A 65 0.45 11.18 -12.48
N THR A 66 1.35 10.71 -11.62
CA THR A 66 0.95 9.94 -10.44
C THR A 66 0.84 10.82 -9.19
N ARG A 67 -0.26 10.68 -8.46
CA ARG A 67 -0.48 11.29 -7.14
C ARG A 67 -0.60 10.19 -6.09
N VAL A 68 -0.08 10.46 -4.90
CA VAL A 68 -0.07 9.47 -3.80
C VAL A 68 -0.59 10.10 -2.52
N GLY A 69 -1.60 9.45 -1.94
CA GLY A 69 -2.10 9.72 -0.59
C GLY A 69 -1.75 8.58 0.35
N VAL A 70 -1.66 8.89 1.65
CA VAL A 70 -1.41 7.88 2.69
C VAL A 70 -2.29 8.18 3.90
N VAL A 71 -2.99 7.16 4.38
CA VAL A 71 -3.76 7.19 5.61
C VAL A 71 -3.41 5.96 6.43
N THR A 72 -3.27 6.14 7.74
CA THR A 72 -3.12 5.03 8.68
C THR A 72 -4.41 4.81 9.43
N PHE A 73 -4.72 3.57 9.80
CA PHE A 73 -5.96 3.22 10.48
C PHE A 73 -5.75 2.20 11.58
N SER A 74 -6.67 2.19 12.54
CA SER A 74 -6.82 1.17 13.58
C SER A 74 -8.29 1.20 14.04
N ASP A 75 -8.59 1.70 15.25
CA ASP A 75 -9.95 1.96 15.74
C ASP A 75 -10.68 3.01 14.87
N ASP A 76 -9.92 4.01 14.40
CA ASP A 76 -10.33 5.01 13.41
C ASP A 76 -9.12 5.29 12.50
N TYR A 77 -9.29 6.09 11.45
CA TYR A 77 -8.23 6.54 10.57
C TYR A 77 -7.63 7.89 11.00
N THR A 78 -6.37 8.14 10.62
CA THR A 78 -5.61 9.34 11.02
C THR A 78 -6.15 10.61 10.36
N ARG A 79 -6.22 11.71 11.14
CA ARG A 79 -6.70 13.02 10.68
C ARG A 79 -5.71 14.14 11.08
N PRO A 80 -5.28 15.00 10.13
CA PRO A 80 -5.48 14.87 8.69
C PRO A 80 -4.59 13.76 8.11
N PRO A 81 -5.05 13.00 7.09
CA PRO A 81 -4.17 12.10 6.35
C PRO A 81 -3.24 12.88 5.42
N LEU A 82 -2.28 12.18 4.83
CA LEU A 82 -1.48 12.71 3.74
C LEU A 82 -2.33 12.67 2.45
N ALA A 83 -2.90 13.82 2.08
CA ALA A 83 -3.79 13.96 0.93
C ALA A 83 -3.07 13.83 -0.42
N LEU A 84 -3.82 13.48 -1.47
CA LEU A 84 -3.29 13.28 -2.84
C LEU A 84 -2.61 14.54 -3.42
N ASN A 85 -2.99 15.73 -2.95
CA ASN A 85 -2.55 17.03 -3.49
C ASN A 85 -1.52 17.77 -2.61
N ARG A 86 -1.12 17.21 -1.45
CA ARG A 86 -0.35 17.98 -0.46
C ARG A 86 1.16 17.98 -0.74
N SER A 87 1.62 17.34 -1.82
CA SER A 87 3.05 17.22 -2.13
C SER A 87 3.28 17.17 -3.65
N HIS A 88 3.68 18.30 -4.24
CA HIS A 88 3.87 18.41 -5.69
C HIS A 88 5.13 17.71 -6.21
N SER A 89 6.15 17.50 -5.37
CA SER A 89 7.37 16.78 -5.77
C SER A 89 7.54 15.46 -5.04
N GLN A 90 8.12 14.47 -5.74
CA GLN A 90 8.52 13.20 -5.15
C GLN A 90 9.36 13.38 -3.88
N ALA A 91 10.29 14.35 -3.87
CA ALA A 91 11.14 14.61 -2.71
C ALA A 91 10.36 15.14 -1.50
N GLN A 92 9.36 16.02 -1.71
CA GLN A 92 8.48 16.48 -0.63
C GLN A 92 7.61 15.34 -0.11
N LEU A 93 7.01 14.57 -1.01
CA LEU A 93 6.19 13.41 -0.66
C LEU A 93 6.98 12.41 0.19
N LEU A 94 8.22 12.09 -0.22
CA LEU A 94 9.12 11.25 0.56
C LEU A 94 9.42 11.83 1.95
N ARG A 95 9.55 13.14 2.13
CA ARG A 95 9.72 13.72 3.49
C ARG A 95 8.45 13.58 4.33
N CYS A 96 7.29 13.68 3.71
CA CYS A 96 6.01 13.53 4.39
C CYS A 96 5.71 12.09 4.82
N ILE A 97 6.20 11.08 4.08
CA ILE A 97 6.06 9.67 4.46
C ILE A 97 7.09 9.33 5.56
N SER A 98 6.72 9.65 6.79
CA SER A 98 7.50 9.44 8.01
C SER A 98 6.57 9.23 9.21
N GLU A 99 7.08 8.57 10.27
CA GLU A 99 6.35 8.36 11.53
C GLU A 99 5.84 9.66 12.16
N LEU A 100 6.52 10.79 11.92
CA LEU A 100 6.09 12.09 12.44
C LEU A 100 4.73 12.54 11.87
N ASN A 101 4.49 12.29 10.58
CA ASN A 101 3.24 12.67 9.92
C ASN A 101 2.22 11.53 9.87
N LEU A 102 2.70 10.29 9.99
CA LEU A 102 1.92 9.06 9.95
C LEU A 102 2.27 8.27 11.22
N PRO A 103 1.75 8.68 12.39
CA PRO A 103 2.10 8.05 13.65
C PRO A 103 1.57 6.62 13.73
N TYR A 104 2.35 5.74 14.35
CA TYR A 104 1.89 4.40 14.73
C TYR A 104 0.93 4.53 15.91
N ARG A 105 -0.35 4.17 15.71
CA ARG A 105 -1.43 4.50 16.66
C ARG A 105 -1.70 3.42 17.71
N THR A 106 -1.33 2.17 17.45
CA THR A 106 -1.52 1.02 18.36
C THR A 106 -2.98 0.81 18.80
N GLY A 107 -3.95 1.12 17.93
CA GLY A 107 -5.37 0.94 18.27
C GLY A 107 -5.75 -0.52 18.49
N LEU A 108 -6.83 -0.77 19.24
CA LEU A 108 -7.21 -2.12 19.66
C LEU A 108 -7.99 -2.90 18.58
N GLU A 109 -8.58 -2.16 17.63
CA GLU A 109 -9.39 -2.68 16.54
C GLU A 109 -8.71 -2.44 15.18
N THR A 110 -9.14 -3.23 14.19
CA THR A 110 -8.75 -3.10 12.78
C THR A 110 -10.00 -2.74 11.97
N ASN A 111 -10.41 -1.46 11.99
CA ASN A 111 -11.64 -1.00 11.33
C ASN A 111 -11.42 -0.65 9.86
N THR A 112 -11.05 -1.64 9.04
CA THR A 112 -10.76 -1.51 7.60
C THR A 112 -11.91 -0.86 6.82
N HIS A 113 -13.16 -1.18 7.15
CA HIS A 113 -14.34 -0.56 6.54
C HIS A 113 -14.38 0.97 6.65
N LEU A 114 -13.94 1.55 7.78
CA LEU A 114 -13.95 3.01 7.97
C LEU A 114 -12.98 3.71 7.02
N VAL A 115 -11.78 3.17 6.89
CA VAL A 115 -10.75 3.75 6.02
C VAL A 115 -11.08 3.53 4.53
N LEU A 116 -11.67 2.38 4.16
CA LEU A 116 -12.18 2.14 2.80
C LEU A 116 -13.27 3.16 2.43
N LYS A 117 -14.24 3.37 3.33
CA LYS A 117 -15.28 4.38 3.16
C LYS A 117 -14.69 5.77 2.98
N TYR A 118 -13.79 6.18 3.87
CA TYR A 118 -13.13 7.48 3.82
C TYR A 118 -12.45 7.72 2.47
N VAL A 119 -11.62 6.79 2.00
CA VAL A 119 -10.90 6.94 0.72
C VAL A 119 -11.87 6.89 -0.46
N ARG A 120 -12.88 6.01 -0.43
CA ARG A 120 -13.90 5.91 -1.48
C ARG A 120 -14.68 7.22 -1.63
N GLU A 121 -14.97 7.91 -0.52
CA GLU A 121 -15.74 9.17 -0.51
C GLU A 121 -14.87 10.41 -0.72
N ASN A 122 -13.54 10.27 -0.81
CA ASN A 122 -12.65 11.37 -1.12
C ASN A 122 -12.87 11.88 -2.56
N ASN A 123 -13.11 13.19 -2.69
CA ASN A 123 -13.37 13.88 -3.97
C ASN A 123 -12.09 14.35 -4.68
N GLU A 124 -10.90 14.09 -4.14
CA GLU A 124 -9.62 14.46 -4.72
C GLU A 124 -9.18 13.55 -5.87
N PHE A 125 -9.80 12.37 -6.02
CA PHE A 125 -9.51 11.45 -7.12
C PHE A 125 -9.96 12.02 -8.46
N ARG A 126 -9.02 12.08 -9.41
CA ARG A 126 -9.29 12.53 -10.78
C ARG A 126 -10.10 11.48 -11.52
N SER A 127 -11.19 11.91 -12.17
CA SER A 127 -12.02 11.05 -13.02
C SER A 127 -11.26 10.42 -14.19
N SER A 128 -10.21 11.09 -14.69
CA SER A 128 -9.35 10.61 -15.77
C SER A 128 -8.18 9.72 -15.31
N ALA A 129 -7.98 9.55 -13.99
CA ALA A 129 -6.89 8.76 -13.45
C ALA A 129 -7.31 7.30 -13.19
N THR A 130 -6.34 6.40 -13.22
CA THR A 130 -6.50 5.07 -12.63
C THR A 130 -6.52 5.23 -11.11
N LYS A 131 -7.64 4.84 -10.47
CA LYS A 131 -7.83 4.95 -9.02
C LYS A 131 -7.41 3.66 -8.33
N VAL A 132 -6.48 3.75 -7.40
CA VAL A 132 -5.89 2.59 -6.73
C VAL A 132 -5.95 2.78 -5.22
N MET A 133 -6.46 1.76 -4.52
CA MET A 133 -6.30 1.61 -3.07
C MET A 133 -5.30 0.48 -2.81
N VAL A 134 -4.42 0.67 -1.83
CA VAL A 134 -3.49 -0.36 -1.38
C VAL A 134 -3.66 -0.53 0.12
N VAL A 135 -4.31 -1.62 0.53
CA VAL A 135 -4.52 -1.98 1.94
C VAL A 135 -3.33 -2.81 2.39
N VAL A 136 -2.65 -2.39 3.45
CA VAL A 136 -1.53 -3.14 4.07
C VAL A 136 -1.92 -3.45 5.50
N THR A 137 -2.11 -4.74 5.82
CA THR A 137 -2.64 -5.21 7.11
C THR A 137 -2.11 -6.59 7.45
N ASP A 138 -2.09 -6.97 8.73
CA ASP A 138 -1.69 -8.30 9.20
C ASP A 138 -2.85 -9.21 9.59
N GLY A 139 -4.09 -8.73 9.49
CA GLY A 139 -5.23 -9.47 10.02
C GLY A 139 -6.56 -9.07 9.42
N GLY A 140 -7.60 -9.69 9.98
CA GLY A 140 -8.98 -9.47 9.60
C GLY A 140 -9.57 -8.26 10.31
N SER A 141 -10.50 -7.58 9.63
CA SER A 141 -11.25 -6.51 10.24
C SER A 141 -12.18 -7.07 11.32
N ARG A 142 -12.44 -6.24 12.33
CA ARG A 142 -13.41 -6.53 13.37
C ARG A 142 -14.86 -6.49 12.87
N GLN A 143 -15.06 -5.99 11.65
CA GLN A 143 -16.36 -5.97 10.95
C GLN A 143 -16.20 -6.44 9.50
N PRO A 144 -15.95 -7.74 9.25
CA PRO A 144 -15.63 -8.26 7.92
C PRO A 144 -16.76 -8.05 6.90
N GLU A 145 -18.02 -8.14 7.31
CA GLU A 145 -19.17 -7.85 6.43
C GLU A 145 -19.25 -6.38 6.00
N CYS A 146 -18.99 -5.45 6.93
CA CYS A 146 -18.90 -4.03 6.61
C CYS A 146 -17.70 -3.76 5.68
N THR A 147 -16.57 -4.43 5.92
CA THR A 147 -15.37 -4.31 5.09
C THR A 147 -15.63 -4.80 3.66
N ALA A 148 -16.25 -5.96 3.49
CA ALA A 148 -16.65 -6.48 2.19
C ALA A 148 -17.62 -5.55 1.46
N ARG A 149 -18.59 -4.96 2.18
CA ARG A 149 -19.53 -3.99 1.62
C ARG A 149 -18.82 -2.73 1.11
N GLU A 150 -17.93 -2.14 1.91
CA GLU A 150 -17.20 -0.93 1.50
C GLU A 150 -16.20 -1.20 0.37
N ALA A 151 -15.58 -2.39 0.35
CA ALA A 151 -14.73 -2.81 -0.76
C ALA A 151 -15.53 -2.96 -2.05
N LYS A 152 -16.72 -3.59 -2.00
CA LYS A 152 -17.63 -3.65 -3.16
C LYS A 152 -17.98 -2.25 -3.67
N LEU A 153 -18.36 -1.34 -2.77
CA LEU A 153 -18.68 0.04 -3.15
C LEU A 153 -17.46 0.77 -3.76
N ALA A 154 -16.24 0.47 -3.30
CA ALA A 154 -15.03 1.00 -3.92
C ALA A 154 -14.84 0.46 -5.35
N HIS A 155 -15.03 -0.85 -5.55
CA HIS A 155 -14.98 -1.43 -6.90
C HIS A 155 -16.05 -0.83 -7.84
N ASP A 156 -17.28 -0.68 -7.35
CA ASP A 156 -18.37 -0.05 -8.11
C ASP A 156 -18.04 1.41 -8.45
N LYS A 157 -17.26 2.10 -7.60
CA LYS A 157 -16.73 3.44 -7.86
C LYS A 157 -15.45 3.43 -8.71
N GLY A 158 -15.06 2.30 -9.30
CA GLY A 158 -13.96 2.18 -10.24
C GLY A 158 -12.56 2.17 -9.62
N PHE A 159 -12.45 1.73 -8.36
CA PHE A 159 -11.16 1.51 -7.70
C PHE A 159 -10.63 0.09 -7.95
N TYR A 160 -9.36 0.02 -8.33
CA TYR A 160 -8.57 -1.21 -8.16
C TYR A 160 -8.07 -1.26 -6.72
N VAL A 161 -8.30 -2.38 -6.03
CA VAL A 161 -7.88 -2.54 -4.64
C VAL A 161 -6.85 -3.65 -4.56
N PHE A 162 -5.65 -3.31 -4.13
CA PHE A 162 -4.59 -4.24 -3.78
C PHE A 162 -4.60 -4.49 -2.28
N VAL A 163 -4.33 -5.73 -1.88
CA VAL A 163 -4.14 -6.13 -0.48
C VAL A 163 -2.73 -6.68 -0.33
N ILE A 164 -2.01 -6.16 0.66
CA ILE A 164 -0.71 -6.68 1.08
C ILE A 164 -0.88 -7.21 2.49
N GLY A 165 -0.91 -8.53 2.61
CA GLY A 165 -1.05 -9.24 3.87
C GLY A 165 0.30 -9.40 4.55
N ILE A 166 0.40 -9.08 5.84
CA ILE A 166 1.59 -9.31 6.67
C ILE A 166 1.31 -10.48 7.62
N GLY A 167 2.17 -11.50 7.64
CA GLY A 167 2.01 -12.64 8.56
C GLY A 167 1.29 -13.84 7.92
N HIS A 168 0.70 -14.70 8.75
CA HIS A 168 0.24 -16.03 8.32
C HIS A 168 -1.20 -16.04 7.78
N TYR A 169 -1.48 -17.03 6.91
CA TYR A 169 -2.63 -17.24 6.01
C TYR A 169 -4.05 -17.30 6.62
N LEU A 170 -4.31 -16.78 7.82
CA LEU A 170 -5.59 -16.98 8.50
C LEU A 170 -6.76 -16.20 7.88
N GLU A 171 -6.50 -15.15 7.10
CA GLU A 171 -7.52 -14.17 6.69
C GLU A 171 -7.70 -14.05 5.17
N GLU A 172 -7.34 -15.10 4.42
CA GLU A 172 -7.43 -15.08 2.94
C GLU A 172 -8.85 -14.78 2.45
N SER A 173 -9.88 -15.20 3.20
CA SER A 173 -11.27 -14.92 2.85
C SER A 173 -11.61 -13.43 2.86
N GLU A 174 -11.11 -12.69 3.86
CA GLU A 174 -11.33 -11.25 3.96
C GLU A 174 -10.46 -10.49 2.95
N TRP A 175 -9.20 -10.89 2.75
CA TRP A 175 -8.36 -10.29 1.72
C TRP A 175 -8.99 -10.43 0.33
N ARG A 176 -9.59 -11.58 0.04
CA ARG A 176 -10.34 -11.83 -1.22
C ARG A 176 -11.66 -11.06 -1.29
N ALA A 177 -12.25 -10.68 -0.16
CA ALA A 177 -13.43 -9.82 -0.10
C ALA A 177 -13.09 -8.35 -0.37
N ILE A 178 -11.83 -7.94 -0.11
CA ILE A 178 -11.35 -6.57 -0.32
C ILE A 178 -10.69 -6.39 -1.69
N ALA A 179 -9.87 -7.35 -2.10
CA ALA A 179 -9.02 -7.22 -3.28
C ALA A 179 -9.80 -7.34 -4.60
N SER A 180 -9.33 -6.63 -5.61
CA SER A 180 -9.78 -6.84 -6.99
C SER A 180 -9.39 -8.23 -7.51
N LYS A 181 -10.06 -8.68 -8.58
CA LYS A 181 -9.76 -9.96 -9.27
C LYS A 181 -8.89 -9.72 -10.51
N PRO A 182 -8.04 -10.69 -10.91
CA PRO A 182 -7.80 -11.99 -10.27
C PRO A 182 -6.86 -11.89 -9.05
N TYR A 183 -7.09 -12.72 -8.03
CA TYR A 183 -6.47 -12.55 -6.70
C TYR A 183 -4.94 -12.67 -6.67
N ASP A 184 -4.35 -13.50 -7.53
CA ASP A 184 -2.89 -13.63 -7.70
C ASP A 184 -2.20 -12.32 -8.14
N ARG A 185 -2.98 -11.41 -8.75
CA ARG A 185 -2.51 -10.09 -9.16
C ARG A 185 -2.71 -9.01 -8.09
N TYR A 186 -3.77 -9.08 -7.28
CA TYR A 186 -4.11 -8.01 -6.34
C TYR A 186 -3.82 -8.34 -4.87
N ILE A 187 -3.57 -9.60 -4.54
CA ILE A 187 -3.15 -10.02 -3.21
C ILE A 187 -1.65 -10.33 -3.24
N MET A 188 -0.90 -9.75 -2.31
CA MET A 188 0.53 -9.96 -2.12
C MET A 188 0.77 -10.38 -0.67
N ASN A 189 1.28 -11.59 -0.46
CA ASN A 189 1.50 -12.12 0.89
C ASN A 189 2.97 -11.94 1.30
N VAL A 190 3.19 -11.24 2.42
CA VAL A 190 4.51 -11.07 3.01
C VAL A 190 4.83 -12.29 3.85
N THR A 191 5.89 -12.99 3.45
CA THR A 191 6.43 -14.15 4.17
C THR A 191 7.90 -13.92 4.48
N GLU A 192 8.51 -14.81 5.26
CA GLU A 192 9.96 -14.78 5.50
C GLU A 192 10.77 -14.81 4.19
N SER A 193 10.27 -15.54 3.18
CA SER A 193 10.91 -15.64 1.86
C SER A 193 10.53 -14.52 0.89
N THR A 194 9.43 -13.81 1.15
CA THR A 194 8.88 -12.73 0.32
C THR A 194 8.66 -11.48 1.17
N PRO A 195 9.74 -10.79 1.59
CA PRO A 195 9.63 -9.62 2.44
C PRO A 195 8.91 -8.47 1.73
N LEU A 196 8.34 -7.55 2.49
CA LEU A 196 7.50 -6.46 1.97
C LEU A 196 8.18 -5.61 0.87
N ASN A 197 9.49 -5.38 0.98
CA ASN A 197 10.27 -4.64 -0.03
C ASN A 197 10.34 -5.34 -1.39
N TYR A 198 10.13 -6.66 -1.47
CA TYR A 198 10.02 -7.40 -2.73
C TYR A 198 8.88 -6.87 -3.61
N PHE A 199 7.78 -6.42 -2.98
CA PHE A 199 6.62 -5.91 -3.68
C PHE A 199 6.79 -4.45 -4.17
N ALA A 200 7.85 -3.75 -3.76
CA ALA A 200 8.07 -2.35 -4.12
C ALA A 200 8.27 -2.13 -5.63
N CYS A 201 8.74 -3.15 -6.36
CA CYS A 201 8.81 -3.11 -7.83
C CYS A 201 7.54 -3.68 -8.50
N ILE A 202 6.83 -4.59 -7.83
CA ILE A 202 5.71 -5.34 -8.40
C ILE A 202 4.43 -4.49 -8.37
N LEU A 203 4.12 -3.87 -7.23
CA LEU A 203 2.91 -3.07 -7.06
C LEU A 203 2.84 -1.92 -8.10
N PRO A 204 3.87 -1.08 -8.30
CA PRO A 204 3.81 0.00 -9.29
C PRO A 204 3.53 -0.51 -10.69
N ARG A 205 4.20 -1.59 -11.13
CA ARG A 205 3.99 -2.19 -12.46
C ARG A 205 2.56 -2.70 -12.62
N ARG A 206 2.05 -3.44 -11.62
CA ARG A 206 0.69 -3.99 -11.65
C ARG A 206 -0.36 -2.88 -11.66
N ALA A 207 -0.18 -1.83 -10.87
CA ALA A 207 -1.05 -0.64 -10.87
C ALA A 207 -1.01 0.10 -12.22
N CYS A 208 0.18 0.33 -12.77
CA CYS A 208 0.38 1.07 -14.02
C CYS A 208 -0.29 0.43 -15.23
N SER A 209 -0.29 -0.90 -15.26
CA SER A 209 -0.92 -1.68 -16.32
C SER A 209 -2.46 -1.62 -16.32
N GLN A 210 -3.09 -1.01 -15.31
CA GLN A 210 -4.54 -0.89 -15.26
C GLN A 210 -5.03 0.32 -16.08
N PRO A 211 -6.09 0.19 -16.88
CA PRO A 211 -6.76 1.32 -17.49
C PRO A 211 -7.64 2.07 -16.45
N PRO A 212 -7.86 3.38 -16.62
CA PRO A 212 -8.86 4.08 -15.81
C PRO A 212 -10.25 3.48 -16.05
N ILE A 213 -11.03 3.33 -14.98
CA ILE A 213 -12.43 2.89 -15.04
C ILE A 213 -13.31 4.13 -14.93
N PHE A 214 -14.01 4.44 -16.02
CA PHE A 214 -15.02 5.48 -16.04
C PHE A 214 -16.35 4.90 -15.57
N VAL A 215 -16.76 5.29 -14.36
CA VAL A 215 -18.08 4.95 -13.84
C VAL A 215 -19.06 5.97 -14.41
N GLY A 216 -19.98 5.52 -15.26
CA GLY A 216 -21.04 6.37 -15.81
C GLY A 216 -21.98 6.85 -14.72
N CYS A 217 -22.51 8.06 -14.88
CA CYS A 217 -23.61 8.59 -14.07
C CYS A 217 -24.91 7.86 -14.39
#